data_AF-X5EJR7-F1
#
_entry.id   AF-X5EJR7-F1
#
_cell.length_a   1.000
_cell.length_b   1.000
_cell.length_c   1.000
_cell.angle_alpha   90.00
_cell.angle_beta   90.00
_cell.angle_gamma   90.00
#
_symmetry.space_group_name_H-M   'P 1'
#
loop_
_entity.id
_entity.type
_entity.pdbx_description
1 polymer ?
#
loop_
_entity_poly.entity_id
_entity_poly.type
_entity_poly.pdbx_seq_one_letter_code
_entity_poly.pdbx_strand_id
1 'polypeptide(L)'
;MDGMPLTKAQISTFYKHPDLQNILDSLTDKGYLVLEHPKQKIGGQRIKDESLPKGYNIVSGKKSFEINKILDPNDVAPTLVAMDMEHLFVVDNGGLRTLTGKEGLRLFGYPDDYSFDIPKKDRCDLLGNTVAVPVIKAVSERLLHTL
;
A
#
# COMPACT_ATOMS: atom_id res chain seq x y z
N MET A 1 5.81 -7.61 9.95
CA MET A 1 6.25 -6.55 10.86
C MET A 1 6.85 -7.14 12.11
N ASP A 2 7.81 -6.40 12.66
CA ASP A 2 8.07 -6.41 14.10
C ASP A 2 7.00 -5.59 14.80
N GLY A 3 6.15 -6.29 15.54
CA GLY A 3 5.29 -5.72 16.56
C GLY A 3 5.09 -6.80 17.60
N MET A 4 5.48 -6.55 18.84
CA MET A 4 5.05 -7.40 19.96
C MET A 4 3.56 -7.15 20.14
N PRO A 5 2.69 -8.17 20.05
CA PRO A 5 1.27 -8.00 20.28
C PRO A 5 1.05 -7.46 21.69
N LEU A 6 0.29 -6.37 21.84
CA LEU A 6 0.02 -5.75 23.13
C LEU A 6 -1.34 -6.19 23.66
N THR A 7 -1.37 -6.61 24.92
CA THR A 7 -2.64 -6.87 25.61
C THR A 7 -3.40 -5.57 25.84
N LYS A 8 -4.73 -5.66 26.01
CA LYS A 8 -5.57 -4.52 26.40
C LYS A 8 -5.02 -3.78 27.62
N ALA A 9 -4.53 -4.51 28.62
CA ALA A 9 -3.97 -3.96 29.84
C ALA A 9 -2.69 -3.14 29.60
N GLN A 10 -1.87 -3.52 28.62
CA GLN A 10 -0.71 -2.73 28.21
C GLN A 10 -1.15 -1.50 27.41
N ILE A 11 -2.11 -1.63 26.50
CA ILE A 11 -2.61 -0.51 25.69
C ILE A 11 -3.26 0.56 26.56
N SER A 12 -4.00 0.16 27.61
CA SER A 12 -4.64 1.10 28.54
C SER A 12 -3.66 1.96 29.34
N THR A 13 -2.37 1.60 29.40
CA THR A 13 -1.35 2.43 30.07
C THR A 13 -1.07 3.74 29.33
N PHE A 14 -1.18 3.74 27.99
CA PHE A 14 -0.89 4.90 27.13
C PHE A 14 -2.11 5.41 26.36
N TYR A 15 -3.20 4.64 26.28
CA TYR A 15 -4.46 5.07 25.66
C TYR A 15 -5.64 4.77 26.58
N LYS A 16 -5.95 5.72 27.47
CA LYS A 16 -7.02 5.62 28.46
C LYS A 16 -8.36 6.02 27.82
N HIS A 17 -9.12 5.03 27.37
CA HIS A 17 -10.44 5.22 26.79
C HIS A 17 -11.47 4.29 27.44
N PRO A 18 -12.66 4.77 27.84
CA PRO A 18 -13.68 3.94 28.48
C PRO A 18 -14.15 2.78 27.58
N ASP A 19 -14.12 3.01 26.26
CA ASP A 19 -14.57 2.05 25.24
C ASP A 19 -13.43 1.29 24.54
N LEU A 20 -12.27 1.16 25.19
CA LEU A 20 -11.07 0.57 24.58
C LEU A 20 -11.31 -0.82 23.97
N GLN A 21 -12.12 -1.65 24.63
CA GLN A 21 -12.40 -3.01 24.13
C GLN A 21 -13.09 -2.98 22.77
N ASN A 22 -14.18 -2.22 22.65
CA ASN A 22 -14.95 -2.14 21.42
C ASN A 22 -14.14 -1.51 20.28
N ILE A 23 -13.26 -0.54 20.59
CA ILE A 23 -12.32 0.01 19.60
C ILE A 23 -11.37 -1.08 19.09
N LEU A 24 -10.76 -1.85 19.98
CA LEU A 24 -9.82 -2.91 19.60
C LEU A 24 -10.51 -4.03 18.81
N ASP A 25 -11.71 -4.41 19.21
CA ASP A 25 -12.50 -5.42 18.52
C ASP A 25 -12.93 -4.91 17.13
N SER A 26 -13.42 -3.68 17.03
CA SER A 26 -13.75 -3.05 15.75
C SER A 26 -12.55 -2.95 14.81
N LEU A 27 -11.37 -2.59 15.32
CA LEU A 27 -10.15 -2.54 14.52
C LEU A 27 -9.67 -3.93 14.09
N THR A 28 -9.93 -4.96 14.90
CA THR A 28 -9.64 -6.35 14.56
C THR A 28 -10.58 -6.84 13.47
N ASP A 29 -11.89 -6.57 13.60
CA ASP A 29 -12.90 -6.92 12.59
C ASP A 29 -12.65 -6.24 11.24
N LYS A 30 -12.19 -5.00 11.28
CA LYS A 30 -11.79 -4.23 10.09
C LYS A 30 -10.42 -4.66 9.52
N GLY A 31 -9.72 -5.60 10.16
CA GLY A 31 -8.42 -6.11 9.70
C GLY A 31 -7.25 -5.16 9.94
N TYR A 32 -7.41 -4.09 10.72
CA TYR A 32 -6.31 -3.19 11.12
C TYR A 32 -5.43 -3.81 12.21
N LEU A 33 -6.03 -4.62 13.07
CA LEU A 33 -5.35 -5.37 14.12
C LEU A 33 -5.53 -6.87 13.92
N VAL A 34 -4.61 -7.65 14.45
CA VAL A 34 -4.74 -9.11 14.58
C VAL A 34 -4.50 -9.52 16.02
N LEU A 35 -5.43 -10.28 16.57
CA LEU A 35 -5.30 -10.86 17.91
C LEU A 35 -4.50 -12.17 17.83
N GLU A 36 -3.22 -12.11 18.16
CA GLU A 36 -2.30 -13.26 18.04
C GLU A 36 -1.39 -13.44 19.26
N HIS A 37 -0.86 -14.66 19.41
CA HIS A 37 0.21 -14.93 20.36
C HIS A 37 1.51 -14.25 19.90
N PRO A 38 2.33 -13.74 20.84
CA PRO A 38 3.68 -13.27 20.54
C PRO A 38 4.50 -14.32 19.80
N LYS A 39 5.46 -13.87 19.00
CA LYS A 39 6.36 -14.76 18.24
C LYS A 39 7.77 -14.66 18.80
N GLN A 40 8.38 -15.80 19.09
CA GLN A 40 9.77 -15.92 19.51
C GLN A 40 10.66 -16.37 18.35
N LYS A 41 11.93 -15.94 18.37
CA LYS A 41 12.91 -16.30 17.34
C LYS A 41 13.71 -17.51 17.81
N ILE A 42 13.41 -18.69 17.27
CA ILE A 42 14.10 -19.95 17.56
C ILE A 42 14.79 -20.41 16.28
N GLY A 43 16.12 -20.55 16.30
CA GLY A 43 16.89 -21.05 15.14
C GLY A 43 16.73 -20.20 13.87
N GLY A 44 16.50 -18.89 14.02
CA GLY A 44 16.25 -17.98 12.88
C GLY A 44 14.81 -17.95 12.37
N GLN A 45 13.95 -18.88 12.82
CA GLN A 45 12.53 -18.90 12.47
C GLN A 45 11.69 -18.23 13.57
N ARG A 46 10.56 -17.64 13.17
CA ARG A 46 9.60 -17.03 14.12
C ARG A 46 8.49 -18.03 14.39
N ILE A 47 8.41 -18.51 15.62
CA ILE A 47 7.41 -19.49 16.07
C ILE A 47 6.51 -18.80 17.10
N LYS A 48 5.20 -19.06 17.02
CA LYS A 48 4.24 -18.54 17.99
C LYS A 48 4.54 -19.13 19.37
N ASP A 49 4.53 -18.29 20.40
CA ASP A 49 4.64 -18.70 21.78
C ASP A 49 3.24 -18.73 22.41
N GLU A 50 2.61 -19.91 22.39
CA GLU A 50 1.26 -20.11 22.92
C GLU A 50 1.21 -20.06 24.46
N SER A 51 2.37 -20.05 25.13
CA SER A 51 2.43 -19.91 26.59
C SER A 51 2.09 -18.49 27.07
N LEU A 52 2.26 -17.49 26.20
CA LEU A 52 1.98 -16.09 26.48
C LEU A 52 0.56 -15.72 26.03
N PRO A 53 -0.14 -14.80 26.72
CA PRO A 53 -1.48 -14.38 26.33
C PRO A 53 -1.48 -13.71 24.95
N LYS A 54 -2.61 -13.82 24.24
CA LYS A 54 -2.80 -13.10 22.98
C LYS A 54 -2.81 -11.59 23.22
N GLY A 55 -2.26 -10.85 22.27
CA GLY A 55 -2.33 -9.39 22.21
C GLY A 55 -2.73 -8.91 20.83
N TYR A 56 -3.04 -7.62 20.74
CA TYR A 56 -3.36 -6.96 19.49
C TYR A 56 -2.05 -6.52 18.82
N ASN A 57 -1.80 -7.06 17.63
CA ASN A 57 -0.69 -6.66 16.77
C ASN A 57 -1.21 -5.82 15.61
N ILE A 58 -0.38 -4.92 15.10
CA ILE A 58 -0.71 -4.14 13.91
C ILE A 58 -0.58 -5.00 12.65
N VAL A 59 -1.56 -4.90 11.77
CA VAL A 59 -1.46 -5.53 10.45
C VAL A 59 -0.61 -4.62 9.55
N SER A 60 0.67 -4.97 9.42
CA SER A 60 1.57 -4.40 8.40
C SER A 60 1.13 -4.73 7.00
N GLY A 61 1.15 -3.70 6.17
CA GLY A 61 1.65 -3.84 4.81
C GLY A 61 0.81 -3.10 3.81
N LYS A 62 1.46 -2.60 2.76
CA LYS A 62 0.82 -1.96 1.61
C LYS A 62 -0.25 -2.84 0.94
N LYS A 63 -0.19 -4.16 1.13
CA LYS A 63 -1.14 -5.16 0.61
C LYS A 63 -2.20 -5.62 1.63
N SER A 64 -2.13 -5.14 2.86
CA SER A 64 -3.04 -5.57 3.92
C SER A 64 -4.41 -4.94 3.81
N PHE A 65 -4.51 -3.84 3.07
CA PHE A 65 -5.76 -3.14 2.80
C PHE A 65 -5.98 -3.09 1.30
N GLU A 66 -7.23 -3.24 0.90
CA GLU A 66 -7.64 -3.18 -0.51
C GLU A 66 -7.30 -1.82 -1.13
N ILE A 67 -7.50 -0.75 -0.35
CA ILE A 67 -7.19 0.63 -0.74
C ILE A 67 -5.96 1.06 0.02
N ASN A 68 -4.88 1.29 -0.72
CA ASN A 68 -3.64 1.80 -0.16
C ASN A 68 -3.60 3.32 -0.25
N LYS A 69 -3.94 3.85 -1.44
CA LYS A 69 -3.89 5.28 -1.70
C LYS A 69 -5.01 5.73 -2.62
N ILE A 70 -5.54 6.91 -2.33
CA ILE A 70 -6.46 7.64 -3.19
C ILE A 70 -5.70 8.84 -3.74
N LEU A 71 -5.67 9.02 -5.06
CA LEU A 71 -5.04 10.19 -5.69
C LEU A 71 -5.93 11.42 -5.55
N ASP A 72 -5.32 12.55 -5.22
CA ASP A 72 -5.96 13.87 -5.25
C ASP A 72 -5.73 14.50 -6.64
N PRO A 73 -6.79 14.91 -7.37
CA PRO A 73 -6.63 15.56 -8.67
C PRO A 73 -5.89 16.91 -8.61
N ASN A 74 -5.77 17.52 -7.43
CA ASN A 74 -5.10 18.82 -7.23
C ASN A 74 -3.70 18.69 -6.63
N ASP A 75 -3.22 17.46 -6.38
CA ASP A 75 -1.90 17.21 -5.81
C ASP A 75 -1.02 16.41 -6.77
N VAL A 76 0.28 16.40 -6.50
CA VAL A 76 1.23 15.58 -7.25
C VAL A 76 1.07 14.10 -6.89
N ALA A 77 1.07 13.25 -7.91
CA ALA A 77 1.13 11.82 -7.69
C ALA A 77 2.45 11.45 -7.00
N PRO A 78 2.46 10.57 -5.99
CA PRO A 78 3.69 10.05 -5.42
C PRO A 78 4.41 9.16 -6.45
N THR A 79 5.62 8.69 -6.12
CA THR A 79 6.22 7.59 -6.87
C THR A 79 5.31 6.36 -6.82
N LEU A 80 4.94 5.86 -7.99
CA LEU A 80 4.08 4.69 -8.15
C LEU A 80 4.94 3.49 -8.49
N VAL A 81 5.06 2.56 -7.55
CA VAL A 81 5.70 1.27 -7.80
C VAL A 81 4.67 0.24 -8.24
N ALA A 82 5.13 -0.86 -8.82
CA ALA A 82 4.26 -1.93 -9.36
C ALA A 82 3.18 -2.40 -8.38
N MET A 83 3.57 -2.59 -7.11
CA MET A 83 2.64 -3.03 -6.07
C MET A 83 1.61 -1.97 -5.68
N ASP A 84 1.93 -0.68 -5.80
CA ASP A 84 1.01 0.39 -5.44
C ASP A 84 -0.07 0.56 -6.51
N MET A 85 0.24 0.30 -7.78
CA MET A 85 -0.68 0.44 -8.92
C MET A 85 -1.92 -0.45 -8.82
N GLU A 86 -1.86 -1.58 -8.13
CA GLU A 86 -3.01 -2.47 -7.92
C GLU A 86 -3.99 -1.94 -6.86
N HIS A 87 -3.48 -1.16 -5.90
CA HIS A 87 -4.21 -0.63 -4.74
C HIS A 87 -4.34 0.90 -4.77
N LEU A 88 -4.16 1.49 -5.95
CA LEU A 88 -4.27 2.91 -6.23
C LEU A 88 -5.67 3.24 -6.75
N PHE A 89 -6.34 4.13 -6.04
CA PHE A 89 -7.72 4.52 -6.30
C PHE A 89 -7.84 5.99 -6.66
N VAL A 90 -8.93 6.30 -7.34
CA VAL A 90 -9.40 7.66 -7.62
C VAL A 90 -10.85 7.79 -7.21
N VAL A 91 -11.27 9.00 -6.87
CA VAL A 91 -12.68 9.33 -6.66
C VAL A 91 -13.31 9.61 -8.01
N ASP A 92 -14.39 8.92 -8.34
CA ASP A 92 -15.14 9.11 -9.59
C ASP A 92 -16.65 8.96 -9.32
N ASN A 93 -17.44 9.96 -9.73
CA ASN A 93 -18.90 10.00 -9.55
C ASN A 93 -19.40 9.65 -8.13
N GLY A 94 -18.67 10.08 -7.10
CA GLY A 94 -19.02 9.82 -5.69
C GLY A 94 -18.62 8.42 -5.18
N GLY A 95 -17.94 7.61 -5.99
CA GLY A 95 -17.39 6.30 -5.61
C GLY A 95 -15.87 6.23 -5.72
N LEU A 96 -15.30 5.10 -5.31
CA LEU A 96 -13.89 4.78 -5.45
C LEU A 96 -13.69 3.71 -6.52
N ARG A 97 -12.72 3.90 -7.40
CA ARG A 97 -12.30 2.89 -8.38
C ARG A 97 -10.80 2.92 -8.63
N THR A 98 -10.26 1.83 -9.19
CA THR A 98 -8.88 1.82 -9.67
C THR A 98 -8.73 2.59 -10.98
N LEU A 99 -7.49 2.99 -11.30
CA LEU A 99 -7.16 3.53 -12.61
C LEU A 99 -7.41 2.51 -13.73
N THR A 100 -7.90 3.01 -14.87
CA THR A 100 -7.90 2.27 -16.13
C THR A 100 -6.49 2.18 -16.70
N GLY A 101 -6.26 1.24 -17.63
CA GLY A 101 -4.96 1.13 -18.30
C GLY A 101 -4.54 2.41 -19.05
N LYS A 102 -5.51 3.13 -19.64
CA LYS A 102 -5.26 4.41 -20.31
C LYS A 102 -4.89 5.52 -19.34
N GLU A 103 -5.59 5.63 -18.21
CA GLU A 103 -5.23 6.60 -17.17
C GLU A 103 -3.85 6.30 -16.60
N GLY A 104 -3.51 5.03 -16.38
CA GLY A 104 -2.17 4.62 -15.97
C GLY A 104 -1.09 5.03 -16.98
N LEU A 105 -1.32 4.81 -18.27
CA LEU A 105 -0.40 5.25 -19.33
C LEU A 105 -0.20 6.77 -19.34
N ARG A 106 -1.29 7.54 -19.25
CA ARG A 106 -1.24 9.00 -19.19
C ARG A 106 -0.45 9.50 -17.98
N LEU A 107 -0.57 8.82 -16.84
CA LEU A 107 0.14 9.19 -15.61
C LEU A 107 1.67 9.07 -15.77
N PHE A 108 2.15 8.17 -16.62
CA PHE A 108 3.56 8.03 -16.98
C PHE A 108 3.95 8.81 -18.26
N GLY A 109 3.02 9.60 -18.80
CA GLY A 109 3.23 10.51 -19.93
C GLY A 109 3.30 9.82 -21.30
N TYR A 110 2.75 8.62 -21.44
CA TYR A 110 2.56 8.00 -22.74
C TYR A 110 1.51 8.77 -23.57
N PRO A 111 1.66 8.81 -24.91
CA PRO A 111 0.70 9.48 -25.78
C PRO A 111 -0.60 8.67 -25.88
N ASP A 112 -1.69 9.34 -26.25
CA ASP A 112 -3.06 8.77 -26.23
C ASP A 112 -3.29 7.66 -27.29
N ASP A 113 -2.46 7.62 -28.32
CA ASP A 113 -2.45 6.60 -29.37
C ASP A 113 -1.66 5.35 -28.98
N TYR A 114 -0.93 5.39 -27.86
CA TYR A 114 -0.18 4.26 -27.36
C TYR A 114 -1.06 3.34 -26.50
N SER A 115 -0.92 2.03 -26.71
CA SER A 115 -1.66 1.04 -25.93
C SER A 115 -0.88 -0.26 -25.77
N PHE A 116 -1.19 -0.98 -24.69
CA PHE A 116 -0.75 -2.34 -24.46
C PHE A 116 -1.94 -3.25 -24.31
N ASP A 117 -1.92 -4.37 -25.03
CA ASP A 117 -2.86 -5.48 -24.86
C ASP A 117 -2.22 -6.58 -24.02
N ILE A 118 -2.09 -6.30 -22.71
CA ILE A 118 -1.53 -7.22 -21.72
C ILE A 118 -2.42 -7.28 -20.47
N PRO A 119 -2.34 -8.38 -19.68
CA PRO A 119 -3.07 -8.50 -18.42
C PRO A 119 -2.83 -7.32 -17.47
N LYS A 120 -3.83 -6.99 -16.64
CA LYS A 120 -3.76 -5.86 -15.69
C LYS A 120 -2.51 -5.92 -14.81
N LYS A 121 -2.19 -7.10 -14.28
CA LYS A 121 -1.03 -7.32 -13.42
C LYS A 121 0.29 -6.95 -14.11
N ASP A 122 0.48 -7.44 -15.33
CA ASP A 122 1.70 -7.20 -16.10
C ASP A 122 1.82 -5.72 -16.50
N ARG A 123 0.68 -5.06 -16.74
CA ARG A 123 0.63 -3.61 -16.96
C ARG A 123 1.03 -2.81 -15.72
N CYS A 124 0.53 -3.18 -14.54
CA CYS A 124 0.91 -2.56 -13.28
C CYS A 124 2.41 -2.73 -13.01
N ASP A 125 2.96 -3.92 -13.28
CA ASP A 125 4.39 -4.19 -13.15
C ASP A 125 5.24 -3.37 -14.13
N LEU A 126 4.86 -3.35 -15.41
CA LEU A 126 5.55 -2.56 -16.43
C LEU A 126 5.54 -1.07 -16.10
N LEU A 127 4.37 -0.51 -15.77
CA LEU A 127 4.25 0.91 -15.42
C LEU A 127 5.02 1.24 -14.14
N GLY A 128 4.91 0.40 -13.10
CA GLY A 128 5.61 0.62 -11.85
C GLY A 128 7.14 0.58 -11.94
N ASN A 129 7.67 -0.06 -12.99
CA ASN A 129 9.10 -0.19 -13.23
C ASN A 129 9.61 0.71 -14.39
N THR A 130 8.72 1.41 -15.09
CA THR A 130 9.10 2.29 -16.20
C THR A 130 9.58 3.65 -15.71
N VAL A 131 10.33 4.35 -16.57
CA VAL A 131 10.62 5.77 -16.38
C VAL A 131 9.57 6.58 -17.13
N ALA A 132 9.07 7.65 -16.52
CA ALA A 132 8.09 8.52 -17.17
C ALA A 132 8.63 9.07 -18.50
N VAL A 133 7.83 8.97 -19.56
CA VAL A 133 8.21 9.36 -20.94
C VAL A 133 8.73 10.81 -21.02
N PRO A 134 8.14 11.81 -20.34
CA PRO A 134 8.67 13.18 -20.36
C PRO A 134 10.08 13.30 -19.78
N VAL A 135 10.43 12.46 -18.80
CA VAL A 135 11.77 12.44 -18.21
C VAL A 135 12.79 11.91 -19.20
N ILE A 136 12.48 10.78 -19.86
CA ILE A 136 13.35 10.22 -20.90
C ILE A 136 13.54 11.24 -22.03
N LYS A 137 12.46 11.87 -22.50
CA LYS A 137 12.53 12.91 -23.54
C LYS A 137 13.49 14.03 -23.15
N ALA A 138 13.33 14.60 -21.95
CA ALA A 138 14.19 15.70 -21.49
C ALA A 138 15.67 15.30 -21.36
N VAL A 139 15.96 14.06 -20.93
CA VAL A 139 17.34 13.54 -20.87
C VAL A 139 17.90 13.34 -22.27
N SER A 140 17.12 12.76 -23.18
CA SER A 140 17.52 12.54 -24.58
C SER A 140 17.80 13.85 -25.32
N GLU A 141 16.96 14.88 -25.15
CA GLU A 141 17.18 16.21 -25.74
C GLU A 141 18.51 16.81 -25.26
N ARG A 142 18.79 16.75 -23.96
CA ARG A 142 20.08 17.23 -23.42
C ARG A 142 21.27 16.48 -23.99
N LEU A 143 21.17 15.16 -24.16
CA LEU A 143 22.22 14.34 -24.76
C LEU A 143 22.47 14.74 -26.22
N LEU A 144 21.41 14.95 -27.00
CA LEU A 144 21.52 15.37 -28.40
C LEU A 144 22.23 16.72 -28.57
N HIS A 145 22.10 17.64 -27.60
CA HIS A 145 22.82 18.92 -27.62
C HIS A 145 24.32 18.80 -27.29
N THR A 146 24.77 17.63 -26.82
CA THR A 146 26.18 17.36 -26.51
C THR A 146 26.90 16.56 -27.59
N LEU A 147 26.18 16.07 -28.60
CA LEU A 147 26.69 15.37 -29.78
C LEU A 147 26.92 16.36 -30.93
#